data_AF-A0A918CJG1-F1
#
_entry.id   AF-A0A918CJG1-F1
#
_cell.length_a   1.000
_cell.length_b   1.000
_cell.length_c   1.000
_cell.angle_alpha   90.00
_cell.angle_beta   90.00
_cell.angle_gamma   90.00
#
_symmetry.space_group_name_H-M   'P 1'
#
loop_
_entity.id
_entity.type
_entity.pdbx_description
1 polymer ?
#
loop_
_entity_poly.entity_id
_entity_poly.type
_entity_poly.pdbx_seq_one_letter_code
_entity_poly.pdbx_strand_id
1 'polypeptide(L)'
;MAKTQLNVRVDEGTARAARERATARGMSVNRYIEELVRQDTGEAGRTFVEAAADFMKQYENVFAEEFGPAREGTHPGTREGRR
;
A
#
# COMPACT_ATOMS: atom_id res chain seq x y z
N MET A 1 2.34 -5.01 -25.38
CA MET A 1 1.15 -4.21 -25.02
C MET A 1 1.29 -2.83 -25.62
N ALA A 2 0.21 -2.25 -26.16
CA ALA A 2 0.22 -0.85 -26.59
C ALA A 2 0.39 0.07 -25.37
N LYS A 3 1.07 1.20 -25.53
CA LYS A 3 1.23 2.19 -24.46
C LYS A 3 -0.09 2.93 -24.24
N THR A 4 -0.56 2.99 -23.00
CA THR A 4 -1.71 3.81 -22.60
C THR A 4 -1.24 5.22 -22.24
N GLN A 5 -1.97 6.25 -22.67
CA GLN A 5 -1.68 7.64 -22.31
C GLN A 5 -2.34 8.00 -20.97
N LEU A 6 -1.61 8.73 -20.12
CA LEU A 6 -2.08 9.31 -18.87
C LEU A 6 -1.88 10.82 -18.92
N ASN A 7 -2.97 11.59 -18.88
CA ASN A 7 -2.91 13.05 -18.84
C ASN A 7 -2.92 13.52 -17.39
N VAL A 8 -1.79 14.03 -16.88
CA VAL A 8 -1.66 14.53 -15.50
C VAL A 8 -1.44 16.03 -15.53
N ARG A 9 -2.21 16.77 -14.73
CA ARG A 9 -1.93 18.18 -14.41
C ARG A 9 -1.10 18.23 -13.14
N VAL A 10 -0.01 18.97 -13.18
CA VAL A 10 0.88 19.20 -12.04
C VAL A 10 1.22 20.69 -11.97
N ASP A 11 1.65 21.14 -10.80
CA ASP A 11 2.23 22.47 -10.67
C ASP A 11 3.58 22.57 -11.42
N GLU A 12 3.99 23.81 -11.69
CA GLU A 12 5.19 24.10 -12.45
C GLU A 12 6.47 23.57 -11.78
N GLY A 13 6.54 23.62 -10.45
CA GLY A 13 7.68 23.15 -9.67
C GLY A 13 7.88 21.64 -9.83
N THR A 14 6.79 20.88 -9.71
CA THR A 14 6.79 19.43 -9.94
C THR A 14 7.19 19.09 -11.37
N ALA A 15 6.65 19.79 -12.37
CA ALA A 15 7.00 19.57 -13.77
C ALA A 15 8.49 19.87 -14.04
N ARG A 16 9.03 20.94 -13.44
CA ARG A 16 10.45 21.29 -13.56
C ARG A 16 11.34 20.23 -12.91
N ALA A 17 11.02 19.81 -11.70
CA ALA A 17 11.78 18.77 -11.00
C ALA A 17 11.81 17.45 -11.78
N ALA A 18 10.68 17.02 -12.34
CA ALA A 18 10.62 15.82 -13.18
C ALA A 18 11.49 15.94 -14.44
N ARG A 19 11.49 17.11 -15.09
CA ARG A 19 12.35 17.42 -16.25
C ARG A 19 13.83 17.34 -15.91
N GLU A 20 14.26 18.06 -14.88
CA GLU A 20 15.67 18.10 -14.45
C GLU A 20 16.18 16.69 -14.10
N ARG A 21 15.38 15.91 -13.36
CA ARG A 21 15.73 14.54 -12.98
C ARG A 21 15.79 13.60 -14.19
N ALA A 22 14.86 13.74 -15.14
CA ALA A 22 14.87 12.96 -16.37
C ALA A 22 16.11 13.28 -17.23
N THR A 23 16.43 14.57 -17.42
CA THR A 23 17.61 15.02 -18.16
C THR A 23 18.91 14.55 -17.52
N ALA A 24 19.03 14.65 -16.19
CA ALA A 24 20.21 14.17 -15.46
C ALA A 24 20.46 12.66 -15.65
N ARG A 25 19.41 11.89 -15.95
CA ARG A 25 19.48 10.45 -16.23
C ARG A 25 19.46 10.11 -17.73
N GLY A 26 19.52 11.11 -18.61
CA GLY A 26 19.51 10.91 -20.07
C GLY A 26 18.22 10.27 -20.60
N MET A 27 17.10 10.45 -19.90
CA MET A 27 15.80 9.85 -20.25
C MET A 27 14.74 10.90 -20.54
N SER A 28 13.71 10.52 -21.29
CA SER A 28 12.54 11.37 -21.46
C SER A 28 11.75 11.46 -20.15
N VAL A 29 11.03 12.57 -19.97
CA VAL A 29 10.17 12.79 -18.79
C VAL A 29 9.12 11.68 -18.65
N ASN A 30 8.52 11.27 -19.77
CA ASN A 30 7.53 10.20 -19.76
C ASN A 30 8.13 8.87 -19.27
N ARG A 31 9.36 8.55 -19.71
CA ARG A 31 10.04 7.33 -19.25
C ARG A 31 10.44 7.45 -17.77
N TYR A 32 10.89 8.60 -17.34
CA TYR A 32 11.21 8.86 -15.93
C TYR A 32 9.99 8.67 -15.03
N ILE A 33 8.83 9.22 -15.40
CA ILE A 33 7.58 9.07 -14.65
C ILE A 33 7.14 7.61 -14.64
N GLU A 34 7.24 6.90 -15.78
CA GLU A 34 6.91 5.48 -15.86
C GLU A 34 7.75 4.63 -14.91
N GLU A 35 9.07 4.86 -14.86
CA GLU A 35 9.97 4.18 -13.92
C GLU A 35 9.65 4.53 -12.47
N LEU A 36 9.37 5.81 -12.18
CA LEU A 36 9.02 6.27 -10.83
C LEU A 36 7.74 5.59 -10.33
N VAL A 37 6.69 5.55 -11.15
CA VAL A 37 5.44 4.86 -10.83
C VAL A 37 5.68 3.35 -10.70
N ARG A 38 6.48 2.76 -11.58
CA ARG A 38 6.78 1.32 -11.51
C ARG A 38 7.54 0.97 -10.23
N GLN A 39 8.50 1.79 -9.81
CA GLN A 39 9.22 1.62 -8.54
C GLN A 39 8.28 1.74 -7.35
N ASP A 40 7.41 2.75 -7.36
CA ASP A 40 6.41 2.97 -6.31
C ASP A 40 5.44 1.77 -6.17
N THR A 41 4.99 1.22 -7.30
CA THR A 41 4.17 0.00 -7.34
C THR A 41 4.94 -1.31 -7.11
N GLY A 42 6.28 -1.26 -7.19
CA GLY A 42 7.11 -2.42 -7.51
C GLY A 42 7.66 -3.20 -6.31
N GLU A 43 7.92 -2.56 -5.18
CA GLU A 43 8.66 -3.21 -4.07
C GLU A 43 7.97 -3.08 -2.71
N ALA A 44 7.48 -1.91 -2.32
CA ALA A 44 6.94 -1.75 -0.97
C ALA A 44 5.64 -2.55 -0.76
N GLY A 45 4.69 -2.49 -1.69
CA GLY A 45 3.39 -3.13 -1.50
C GLY A 45 3.44 -4.66 -1.51
N ARG A 46 4.17 -5.25 -2.46
CA ARG A 46 4.23 -6.72 -2.59
C ARG A 46 5.07 -7.35 -1.48
N THR A 47 6.26 -6.83 -1.22
CA THR A 47 7.11 -7.35 -0.15
C THR A 47 6.50 -7.11 1.24
N PHE A 48 5.76 -6.01 1.45
CA PHE A 48 5.00 -5.80 2.69
C PHE A 48 3.88 -6.82 2.86
N VAL A 49 3.09 -7.10 1.82
CA VAL A 49 2.00 -8.10 1.88
C VAL A 49 2.55 -9.52 2.04
N GLU A 50 3.65 -9.86 1.36
CA GLU A 50 4.32 -11.15 1.52
C GLU A 50 4.91 -11.30 2.93
N ALA A 51 5.60 -10.29 3.45
CA ALA A 51 6.12 -10.30 4.82
C ALA A 51 5.01 -10.34 5.88
N ALA A 52 3.90 -9.64 5.67
CA ALA A 52 2.74 -9.72 6.54
C ALA A 52 2.08 -11.11 6.48
N ALA A 53 2.00 -11.73 5.31
CA ALA A 53 1.48 -13.08 5.15
C ALA A 53 2.38 -14.12 5.84
N ASP A 54 3.70 -14.00 5.73
CA ASP A 54 4.64 -14.88 6.40
C ASP A 54 4.66 -14.67 7.92
N PHE A 55 4.57 -13.42 8.39
CA PHE A 55 4.39 -13.09 9.80
C PHE A 55 3.10 -13.74 10.37
N MET A 56 1.97 -13.60 9.68
CA MET A 56 0.70 -14.20 10.12
C MET A 56 0.78 -15.73 10.19
N LYS A 57 1.46 -16.39 9.25
CA LYS A 57 1.68 -17.85 9.27
C LYS A 57 2.60 -18.29 10.40
N GLN A 58 3.67 -17.55 10.67
CA GLN A 58 4.64 -17.91 11.70
C GLN A 58 4.09 -17.72 13.12
N TYR A 59 3.23 -16.73 13.32
CA TYR A 59 2.65 -16.43 14.63
C TYR A 59 1.25 -17.03 14.83
N GLU A 60 0.69 -17.76 13.86
CA GLU A 60 -0.64 -18.39 13.94
C GLU A 60 -0.80 -19.22 15.22
N ASN A 61 0.21 -20.02 15.57
CA ASN A 61 0.17 -20.86 16.78
C ASN A 61 0.26 -20.03 18.08
N VAL A 62 0.99 -18.91 18.06
CA VAL A 62 1.15 -18.01 19.21
C VAL A 62 -0.12 -17.18 19.45
N PHE A 63 -0.73 -16.66 18.38
CA PHE A 63 -2.01 -15.98 18.45
C PHE A 63 -3.15 -16.93 18.84
N ALA A 64 -3.13 -18.18 18.40
CA ALA A 64 -4.13 -19.19 18.79
C ALA A 64 -4.00 -19.60 20.27
N GLU A 65 -2.80 -19.59 20.85
CA GLU A 65 -2.60 -19.79 22.29
C GLU A 65 -3.00 -18.57 23.14
N GLU A 66 -2.69 -17.35 22.69
CA GLU A 66 -2.95 -16.12 23.47
C GLU A 66 -4.37 -15.54 23.26
N PHE A 67 -4.98 -15.75 22.10
CA PHE A 67 -6.30 -15.22 21.71
C PHE A 67 -7.24 -16.31 21.17
N GLY A 68 -7.08 -17.57 21.63
CA GLY A 68 -7.88 -18.73 21.21
C GLY A 68 -9.38 -18.43 21.05
N PRO A 69 -10.09 -19.23 20.22
CA PRO A 69 -11.34 -18.84 19.56
C PRO A 69 -12.24 -18.15 20.56
N ALA A 70 -12.57 -16.89 20.29
CA ALA A 70 -13.51 -16.13 21.09
C ALA A 70 -14.70 -17.03 21.34
N ARG A 71 -14.79 -17.55 22.56
CA ARG A 71 -15.96 -18.28 23.01
C ARG A 71 -17.12 -17.37 22.66
N GLU A 72 -18.12 -17.94 21.96
CA GLU A 72 -19.44 -17.35 21.84
C GLU A 72 -19.79 -16.68 23.16
N GLY A 73 -19.76 -15.35 23.13
CA GLY A 73 -19.61 -14.54 24.33
C GLY A 73 -20.27 -13.21 24.09
N THR A 74 -21.60 -13.26 23.99
CA THR A 74 -22.51 -12.27 24.57
C THR A 74 -22.13 -10.82 24.33
N HIS A 75 -22.77 -10.18 23.35
CA HIS A 75 -23.00 -8.74 23.41
C HIS A 75 -23.74 -8.41 24.72
N PRO A 76 -23.15 -7.66 25.69
CA PRO A 76 -23.92 -7.00 26.72
C PRO A 76 -24.23 -5.60 26.18
N GLY A 77 -25.09 -5.55 25.16
CA GLY A 77 -25.62 -4.33 24.61
C GLY A 77 -27.05 -4.15 25.08
N THR A 78 -27.26 -3.24 26.02
CA THR A 78 -28.56 -2.63 26.41
C THR A 78 -29.37 -3.38 27.47
N ARG A 79 -29.02 -3.15 28.75
CA ARG A 79 -30.01 -3.08 29.82
C ARG A 79 -29.86 -1.77 30.57
N GLU A 80 -30.48 -0.72 30.03
CA GLU A 80 -30.86 0.44 30.83
C GLU A 80 -32.23 0.93 30.35
N GLY A 81 -33.21 0.84 31.25
CA GLY A 81 -34.62 1.04 30.97
C GLY A 81 -35.51 0.51 32.09
N ARG A 82 -35.19 0.89 33.34
CA ARG A 82 -36.11 0.78 34.47
C ARG A 82 -36.70 2.17 34.69
N ARG A 83 -37.92 2.40 34.20
CA ARG A 83 -39.00 3.15 34.86
C ARG A 83 -40.28 3.00 34.06
#